data_AF-A0A6P3ZY03-F1
#
_entry.id   AF-A0A6P3ZY03-F1
#
_cell.length_a   1.000
_cell.length_b   1.000
_cell.length_c   1.000
_cell.angle_alpha   90.00
_cell.angle_beta   90.00
_cell.angle_gamma   90.00
#
_symmetry.space_group_name_H-M   'P 1'
#
loop_
_entity.id
_entity.type
_entity.pdbx_description
1 polymer ?
#
loop_
_entity_poly.entity_id
_entity_poly.type
_entity_poly.pdbx_seq_one_letter_code
_entity_poly.pdbx_strand_id
1 'polypeptide(L)'
;MYQPNNQLSIHTKSLSIKDSSALMQVDQKETSVVVKDEMQNGGFSQAESIIYHSKKLQDDLQTIGMKIKQHEENIKFLNSKRAKLDDEIVDLKVFLNSHHPSSTPKIENEAHSDLQSEEETTEQILRHEKSAAGIICQLKTRHGSQASHLTLIKDVLGIVATLAKVDDDNLSRLFSEYLGAETMLAIVCKTYEGVKALEVYDREGFINKNSGLHGLGASIGKTLEGRFIVICLDNLRPYAGEFISDDPQRRLDLHKPRLPNGEHPPGFLGFAVNMITVDNSYLFCVSSSGHGLRETLFYNLFSRLQVYKTRADMVSALPCISDGALSLDGGMIRTTGVFSLGNREDVDVRFPKQLVTSSLPESYIESEKQIKEIKWKKEKLLEDIKREQALWDNAKFSFNKKKEEFLKFLAESSSYASQHQIHAAQSRLTPR
;
A
#
# COMPACT_ATOMS: atom_id res chain seq x y z
N MET A 1 -29.73 8.70 -39.45
CA MET A 1 -30.12 7.31 -39.77
C MET A 1 -28.88 6.56 -40.23
N TYR A 2 -28.22 5.83 -39.31
CA TYR A 2 -27.28 4.74 -39.59
C TYR A 2 -27.23 3.90 -38.31
N GLN A 3 -27.53 2.60 -38.44
CA GLN A 3 -27.52 1.63 -37.34
C GLN A 3 -26.09 1.16 -37.03
N PRO A 4 -25.74 0.90 -35.75
CA PRO A 4 -24.63 0.06 -35.37
C PRO A 4 -25.11 -1.34 -34.99
N ASN A 5 -24.44 -2.38 -35.50
CA ASN A 5 -24.70 -3.78 -35.15
C ASN A 5 -23.36 -4.47 -34.83
N ASN A 6 -23.09 -4.70 -33.54
CA ASN A 6 -22.74 -6.01 -32.99
C ASN A 6 -22.36 -5.88 -31.51
N GLN A 7 -23.25 -6.39 -30.66
CA GLN A 7 -23.05 -6.64 -29.24
C GLN A 7 -22.22 -7.92 -29.05
N LEU A 8 -21.15 -7.85 -28.28
CA LEU A 8 -20.60 -9.00 -27.55
C LEU A 8 -20.85 -8.75 -26.06
N SER A 9 -21.90 -9.37 -25.51
CA SER A 9 -22.21 -9.27 -24.09
C SER A 9 -21.32 -10.22 -23.28
N ILE A 10 -20.39 -9.67 -22.51
CA ILE A 10 -19.70 -10.41 -21.45
C ILE A 10 -20.47 -10.14 -20.15
N HIS A 11 -21.18 -11.14 -19.67
CA HIS A 11 -21.97 -11.09 -18.45
C HIS A 11 -21.04 -11.28 -17.24
N THR A 12 -20.44 -10.20 -16.74
CA THR A 12 -19.75 -10.19 -15.43
C THR A 12 -20.74 -9.80 -14.35
N LYS A 13 -21.17 -10.77 -13.53
CA LYS A 13 -21.90 -10.49 -12.28
C LYS A 13 -20.95 -9.81 -11.29
N SER A 14 -21.12 -8.51 -11.14
CA SER A 14 -20.64 -7.72 -10.00
C SER A 14 -21.38 -8.15 -8.73
N LEU A 15 -20.65 -8.62 -7.72
CA LEU A 15 -21.19 -8.80 -6.37
C LEU A 15 -20.99 -7.48 -5.61
N SER A 16 -22.10 -6.79 -5.37
CA SER A 16 -22.16 -5.59 -4.53
C SER A 16 -21.89 -5.96 -3.07
N ILE A 17 -20.78 -5.47 -2.52
CA ILE A 17 -20.54 -5.44 -1.07
C ILE A 17 -21.38 -4.28 -0.54
N LYS A 18 -22.46 -4.61 0.19
CA LYS A 18 -23.08 -3.68 1.13
C LYS A 18 -22.48 -3.97 2.50
N ASP A 19 -21.78 -2.97 3.03
CA ASP A 19 -21.43 -2.87 4.43
C ASP A 19 -22.69 -3.04 5.30
N SER A 20 -22.59 -3.91 6.30
CA SER A 20 -23.53 -3.90 7.43
C SER A 20 -22.76 -4.17 8.70
N SER A 21 -22.26 -3.10 9.29
CA SER A 21 -21.93 -3.02 10.70
C SER A 21 -23.23 -3.09 11.51
N ALA A 22 -23.50 -4.20 12.18
CA ALA A 22 -24.47 -4.22 13.26
C ALA A 22 -24.12 -5.32 14.27
N LEU A 23 -23.79 -4.84 15.47
CA LEU A 23 -23.78 -5.48 16.78
C LEU A 23 -24.44 -6.88 16.82
N MET A 24 -23.67 -7.86 17.29
CA MET A 24 -24.21 -9.13 17.78
C MET A 24 -25.08 -8.85 19.01
N GLN A 25 -26.39 -8.83 18.83
CA GLN A 25 -27.35 -9.00 19.92
C GLN A 25 -27.93 -10.41 19.81
N VAL A 26 -27.58 -11.21 20.82
CA VAL A 26 -28.22 -12.46 21.17
C VAL A 26 -29.70 -12.18 21.40
N ASP A 27 -30.58 -12.86 20.67
CA ASP A 27 -31.94 -13.01 21.16
C ASP A 27 -32.46 -14.43 20.94
N GLN A 28 -33.04 -14.95 22.00
CA GLN A 28 -33.45 -16.31 22.24
C GLN A 28 -34.75 -16.59 21.48
N LYS A 29 -34.79 -17.69 20.73
CA LYS A 29 -36.07 -18.34 20.41
C LYS A 29 -35.89 -19.86 20.43
N GLU A 30 -35.86 -20.35 21.67
CA GLU A 30 -36.11 -21.74 22.01
C GLU A 30 -37.55 -21.88 22.53
N THR A 31 -38.15 -23.04 22.26
CA THR A 31 -39.50 -23.52 22.66
C THR A 31 -40.69 -22.90 21.92
N SER A 32 -41.71 -23.64 21.49
CA SER A 32 -42.23 -24.93 21.94
C SER A 32 -42.85 -25.71 20.78
N VAL A 33 -42.42 -26.96 20.56
CA VAL A 33 -43.26 -27.93 19.84
C VAL A 33 -44.13 -28.61 20.89
N VAL A 34 -45.42 -28.28 20.89
CA VAL A 34 -46.46 -28.95 21.68
C VAL A 34 -46.63 -30.35 21.12
N VAL A 35 -46.20 -31.36 21.88
CA VAL A 35 -46.51 -32.77 21.62
C VAL A 35 -47.93 -33.02 22.13
N LYS A 36 -48.86 -33.24 21.20
CA LYS A 36 -50.21 -33.69 21.53
C LYS A 36 -50.16 -35.20 21.72
N ASP A 37 -50.60 -35.60 22.90
CA ASP A 37 -50.62 -36.96 23.43
C ASP A 37 -51.62 -37.82 22.63
N GLU A 38 -51.13 -38.72 21.78
CA GLU A 38 -51.90 -39.86 21.29
C GLU A 38 -51.12 -41.15 21.56
N MET A 39 -51.72 -41.94 22.46
CA MET A 39 -51.23 -43.21 22.97
C MET A 39 -51.00 -44.21 21.83
N GLN A 40 -49.94 -45.01 21.99
CA GLN A 40 -49.60 -46.24 21.23
C GLN A 40 -48.86 -46.08 19.89
N ASN A 41 -47.63 -45.50 19.90
CA ASN A 41 -46.44 -46.03 19.15
C ASN A 41 -45.12 -45.21 19.36
N GLY A 42 -44.88 -44.64 20.54
CA GLY A 42 -43.84 -43.62 20.77
C GLY A 42 -42.36 -44.02 20.61
N GLY A 43 -42.04 -45.31 20.51
CA GLY A 43 -40.65 -45.78 20.34
C GLY A 43 -40.08 -45.57 18.93
N PHE A 44 -40.94 -45.53 17.90
CA PHE A 44 -40.52 -45.44 16.50
C PHE A 44 -40.24 -44.00 16.05
N SER A 45 -40.99 -43.00 16.53
CA SER A 45 -40.82 -41.60 16.12
C SER A 45 -39.56 -40.94 16.69
N GLN A 46 -39.14 -41.31 17.90
CA GLN A 46 -37.92 -40.80 18.55
C GLN A 46 -36.65 -41.36 17.88
N ALA A 47 -36.67 -42.63 17.49
CA ALA A 47 -35.55 -43.29 16.81
C ALA A 47 -35.31 -42.72 15.41
N GLU A 48 -36.37 -42.43 14.66
CA GLU A 48 -36.27 -41.75 13.36
C GLU A 48 -35.68 -40.34 13.48
N SER A 49 -36.04 -39.59 14.52
CA SER A 49 -35.48 -38.27 14.81
C SER A 49 -33.97 -38.32 15.10
N ILE A 50 -33.51 -39.32 15.87
CA ILE A 50 -32.09 -39.55 16.16
C ILE A 50 -31.31 -39.87 14.88
N ILE A 51 -31.85 -40.75 14.02
CA ILE A 51 -31.22 -41.11 12.74
C ILE A 51 -31.13 -39.88 11.82
N TYR A 52 -32.20 -39.09 11.72
CA TYR A 52 -32.21 -37.87 10.91
C TYR A 52 -31.17 -36.86 11.41
N HIS A 53 -31.10 -36.63 12.72
CA HIS A 53 -30.15 -35.68 13.30
C HIS A 53 -28.70 -36.16 13.16
N SER A 54 -28.44 -37.46 13.35
CA SER A 54 -27.13 -38.06 13.11
C SER A 54 -26.67 -37.85 11.67
N LYS A 55 -27.56 -38.10 10.70
CA LYS A 55 -27.26 -37.92 9.28
C LYS A 55 -26.97 -36.46 8.95
N LYS A 56 -27.74 -35.52 9.50
CA LYS A 56 -27.49 -34.08 9.33
C LYS A 56 -26.11 -33.67 9.85
N LEU A 57 -25.72 -34.12 11.05
CA LEU A 57 -24.40 -33.83 11.61
C LEU A 57 -23.27 -34.45 10.77
N GLN A 58 -23.49 -35.65 10.23
CA GLN A 58 -22.55 -36.30 9.31
C GLN A 58 -22.40 -35.52 8.00
N ASP A 59 -23.50 -35.08 7.40
CA ASP A 59 -23.51 -34.27 6.16
C ASP A 59 -22.82 -32.91 6.38
N ASP A 60 -23.06 -32.26 7.52
CA ASP A 60 -22.37 -31.03 7.93
C ASP A 60 -20.85 -31.27 8.04
N LEU A 61 -20.43 -32.34 8.71
CA LEU A 61 -19.02 -32.73 8.85
C LEU A 61 -18.36 -32.98 7.49
N GLN A 62 -19.05 -33.70 6.59
CA GLN A 62 -18.56 -33.96 5.24
C GLN A 62 -18.40 -32.65 4.46
N THR A 63 -19.35 -31.72 4.59
CA THR A 63 -19.30 -30.40 3.95
C THR A 63 -18.11 -29.59 4.44
N ILE A 64 -17.85 -29.56 5.75
CA ILE A 64 -16.68 -28.86 6.30
C ILE A 64 -15.39 -29.57 5.86
N GLY A 65 -15.37 -30.91 5.82
CA GLY A 65 -14.23 -31.69 5.33
C GLY A 65 -13.87 -31.37 3.88
N MET A 66 -14.88 -31.21 3.00
CA MET A 66 -14.66 -30.76 1.62
C MET A 66 -14.08 -29.35 1.55
N LYS A 67 -14.54 -28.42 2.41
CA LYS A 67 -13.98 -27.06 2.49
C LYS A 67 -12.52 -27.06 2.94
N ILE A 68 -12.16 -27.86 3.94
CA ILE A 68 -10.76 -28.00 4.39
C ILE A 68 -9.89 -28.46 3.23
N LYS A 69 -10.30 -29.51 2.52
CA LYS A 69 -9.56 -30.02 1.34
C LYS A 69 -9.40 -28.94 0.26
N GLN A 70 -10.46 -28.18 -0.02
CA GLN A 70 -10.40 -27.08 -0.98
C GLN A 70 -9.36 -26.02 -0.57
N HIS A 71 -9.36 -25.59 0.70
CA HIS A 71 -8.36 -24.64 1.19
C HIS A 71 -6.93 -25.19 1.12
N GLU A 72 -6.72 -26.49 1.39
CA GLU A 72 -5.39 -27.13 1.22
C GLU A 72 -4.92 -27.11 -0.23
N GLU A 73 -5.80 -27.42 -1.17
CA GLU A 73 -5.52 -27.37 -2.61
C GLU A 73 -5.19 -25.94 -3.07
N ASN A 74 -5.95 -24.95 -2.60
CA ASN A 74 -5.70 -23.53 -2.86
C ASN A 74 -4.33 -23.10 -2.33
N ILE A 75 -3.98 -23.42 -1.09
CA ILE A 75 -2.68 -23.09 -0.49
C ILE A 75 -1.54 -23.74 -1.30
N LYS A 76 -1.71 -25.00 -1.73
CA LYS A 76 -0.72 -25.70 -2.58
C LYS A 76 -0.55 -25.00 -3.93
N PHE A 77 -1.65 -24.61 -4.57
CA PHE A 77 -1.63 -23.87 -5.83
C PHE A 77 -0.93 -22.51 -5.68
N LEU A 78 -1.26 -21.73 -4.65
CA LEU A 78 -0.65 -20.43 -4.38
C LEU A 78 0.86 -20.56 -4.12
N ASN A 79 1.29 -21.58 -3.36
CA ASN A 79 2.71 -21.84 -3.13
C ASN A 79 3.46 -22.24 -4.41
N SER A 80 2.82 -23.02 -5.30
CA SER A 80 3.40 -23.34 -6.61
C SER A 80 3.56 -22.10 -7.48
N LYS A 81 2.56 -21.21 -7.51
CA LYS A 81 2.65 -19.93 -8.21
C LYS A 81 3.76 -19.05 -7.64
N ARG A 82 3.95 -19.05 -6.32
CA ARG A 82 5.04 -18.32 -5.65
C ARG A 82 6.42 -18.82 -6.08
N ALA A 83 6.61 -20.14 -6.14
CA ALA A 83 7.87 -20.72 -6.59
C ALA A 83 8.20 -20.32 -8.04
N LYS A 84 7.21 -20.30 -8.94
CA LYS A 84 7.40 -19.83 -10.32
C LYS A 84 7.87 -18.38 -10.39
N LEU A 85 7.29 -17.48 -9.59
CA LEU A 85 7.74 -16.09 -9.53
C LEU A 85 9.18 -15.98 -8.97
N ASP A 86 9.58 -16.88 -8.07
CA ASP A 86 10.95 -16.94 -7.57
C ASP A 86 11.93 -17.36 -8.66
N ASP A 87 11.57 -18.38 -9.46
CA ASP A 87 12.35 -18.83 -10.60
C ASP A 87 12.50 -17.69 -11.65
N GLU A 88 11.40 -17.00 -11.99
CA GLU A 88 11.39 -15.85 -12.91
C GLU A 88 12.32 -14.71 -12.43
N ILE A 89 12.33 -14.40 -11.13
CA ILE A 89 13.24 -13.38 -10.56
C ILE A 89 14.70 -13.81 -10.71
N VAL A 90 15.00 -15.10 -10.49
CA VAL A 90 16.36 -15.63 -10.64
C VAL A 90 16.80 -15.54 -12.09
N ASP A 91 15.97 -15.95 -13.04
CA ASP A 91 16.26 -15.91 -14.47
C ASP A 91 16.53 -14.47 -14.97
N LEU A 92 15.67 -13.51 -14.58
CA LEU A 92 15.86 -12.10 -14.95
C LEU A 92 17.11 -11.49 -14.32
N LYS A 93 17.47 -11.87 -13.09
CA LYS A 93 18.72 -11.44 -12.46
C LYS A 93 19.96 -12.04 -13.15
N VAL A 94 19.89 -13.31 -13.56
CA VAL A 94 20.96 -13.95 -14.32
C VAL A 94 21.13 -13.25 -15.66
N PHE A 95 20.04 -12.93 -16.35
CA PHE A 95 20.04 -12.14 -17.58
C PHE A 95 20.74 -10.78 -17.38
N LEU A 96 20.35 -10.03 -16.35
CA LEU A 96 20.98 -8.74 -16.00
C LEU A 96 22.49 -8.86 -15.73
N ASN A 97 22.90 -9.85 -14.93
CA ASN A 97 24.30 -10.06 -14.58
C ASN A 97 25.13 -10.49 -15.80
N SER A 98 24.53 -11.21 -16.75
CA SER A 98 25.18 -11.65 -17.99
C SER A 98 25.37 -10.54 -19.02
N HIS A 99 24.69 -9.41 -18.86
CA HIS A 99 24.70 -8.26 -19.78
C HIS A 99 25.33 -7.03 -19.15
N HIS A 100 26.13 -7.20 -18.08
CA HIS A 100 26.94 -6.09 -17.60
C HIS A 100 27.81 -5.56 -18.75
N PRO A 101 27.70 -4.27 -19.11
CA PRO A 101 28.77 -3.63 -19.84
C PRO A 101 29.98 -3.76 -18.92
N SER A 102 31.00 -4.49 -19.33
CA SER A 102 32.31 -4.38 -18.70
C SER A 102 32.62 -2.89 -18.65
N SER A 103 32.73 -2.33 -17.45
CA SER A 103 33.05 -0.92 -17.25
C SER A 103 34.35 -0.62 -18.00
N THR A 104 34.22 -0.08 -19.22
CA THR A 104 35.33 0.56 -19.89
C THR A 104 35.41 1.96 -19.27
N PRO A 105 36.50 2.32 -18.58
CA PRO A 105 36.62 3.63 -17.98
C PRO A 105 36.85 4.64 -19.10
N LYS A 106 35.80 5.33 -19.52
CA LYS A 106 35.93 6.51 -20.37
C LYS A 106 35.03 7.64 -19.86
N ILE A 107 35.74 8.65 -19.35
CA ILE A 107 35.37 10.05 -19.08
C ILE A 107 34.82 10.32 -17.66
N GLU A 108 35.78 10.51 -16.75
CA GLU A 108 35.68 10.94 -15.34
C GLU A 108 35.21 12.40 -15.15
N ASN A 109 34.41 12.99 -16.05
CA ASN A 109 33.98 14.39 -15.89
C ASN A 109 32.47 14.59 -15.70
N GLU A 110 31.62 13.72 -16.25
CA GLU A 110 30.16 13.92 -16.21
C GLU A 110 29.50 13.24 -15.00
N ALA A 111 29.94 12.02 -14.62
CA ALA A 111 29.44 11.30 -13.45
C ALA A 111 29.78 11.99 -12.11
N HIS A 112 30.84 12.80 -12.07
CA HIS A 112 31.22 13.55 -10.87
C HIS A 112 30.25 14.70 -10.56
N SER A 113 29.54 15.22 -11.57
CA SER A 113 28.67 16.39 -11.41
C SER A 113 27.25 16.05 -10.88
N ASP A 114 26.69 14.89 -11.24
CA ASP A 114 25.38 14.43 -10.72
C ASP A 114 25.48 14.05 -9.24
N LEU A 115 26.57 13.35 -8.88
CA LEU A 115 26.93 13.08 -7.49
C LEU A 115 27.13 14.38 -6.69
N GLN A 116 27.76 15.39 -7.28
CA GLN A 116 27.96 16.69 -6.63
C GLN A 116 26.65 17.39 -6.28
N SER A 117 25.61 17.32 -7.13
CA SER A 117 24.34 17.99 -6.84
C SER A 117 23.50 17.25 -5.77
N GLU A 118 23.53 15.92 -5.79
CA GLU A 118 22.94 15.11 -4.73
C GLU A 118 23.68 15.28 -3.40
N GLU A 119 25.01 15.33 -3.43
CA GLU A 119 25.85 15.62 -2.28
C GLU A 119 25.59 17.03 -1.74
N GLU A 120 25.42 18.04 -2.60
CA GLU A 120 25.09 19.40 -2.18
C GLU A 120 23.73 19.45 -1.47
N THR A 121 22.71 18.79 -2.02
CA THR A 121 21.40 18.70 -1.37
C THR A 121 21.50 17.98 -0.02
N THR A 122 22.30 16.92 0.04
CA THR A 122 22.58 16.18 1.27
C THR A 122 23.27 17.07 2.30
N GLU A 123 24.25 17.88 1.88
CA GLU A 123 24.93 18.86 2.74
C GLU A 123 23.95 19.93 3.25
N GLN A 124 23.08 20.45 2.39
CA GLN A 124 22.02 21.38 2.76
C GLN A 124 21.13 20.80 3.87
N ILE A 125 20.71 19.53 3.74
CA ILE A 125 19.93 18.84 4.77
C ILE A 125 20.75 18.66 6.07
N LEU A 126 22.04 18.30 5.97
CA LEU A 126 22.91 18.10 7.13
C LEU A 126 23.13 19.39 7.93
N ARG A 127 23.04 20.59 7.33
CA ARG A 127 23.07 21.87 8.05
C ARG A 127 21.94 21.99 9.07
N HIS A 128 20.82 21.28 8.86
CA HIS A 128 19.72 21.18 9.82
C HIS A 128 19.97 20.04 10.83
N GLU A 129 21.08 20.08 11.55
CA GLU A 129 21.58 18.98 12.40
C GLU A 129 20.61 18.49 13.49
N LYS A 130 19.71 19.38 13.93
CA LYS A 130 18.73 19.10 14.99
C LYS A 130 17.37 18.65 14.44
N SER A 131 17.20 18.67 13.12
CA SER A 131 15.99 18.22 12.46
C SER A 131 15.98 16.70 12.30
N ALA A 132 14.77 16.14 12.16
CA ALA A 132 14.59 14.72 11.90
C ALA A 132 15.29 14.27 10.60
N ALA A 133 15.18 15.09 9.54
CA ALA A 133 15.85 14.87 8.27
C ALA A 133 17.39 14.87 8.40
N GLY A 134 17.96 15.84 9.12
CA GLY A 134 19.39 15.93 9.37
C GLY A 134 19.93 14.69 10.11
N ILE A 135 19.20 14.22 11.13
CA ILE A 135 19.54 13.00 11.88
C ILE A 135 19.51 11.76 10.97
N ILE A 136 18.44 11.56 10.19
CA ILE A 136 18.33 10.42 9.27
C ILE A 136 19.42 10.47 8.20
N CYS A 137 19.69 11.66 7.64
CA CYS A 137 20.74 11.87 6.66
C CYS A 137 22.13 11.52 7.24
N GLN A 138 22.40 11.94 8.48
CA GLN A 138 23.64 11.61 9.18
C GLN A 138 23.75 10.11 9.50
N LEU A 139 22.66 9.44 9.85
CA LEU A 139 22.64 7.99 10.06
C LEU A 139 22.97 7.24 8.77
N LYS A 140 22.41 7.68 7.63
CA LYS A 140 22.71 7.10 6.31
C LYS A 140 24.18 7.27 5.93
N THR A 141 24.76 8.45 6.13
CA THR A 141 26.17 8.72 5.81
C THR A 141 27.14 7.93 6.70
N ARG A 142 26.87 7.79 8.01
CA ARG A 142 27.76 7.06 8.95
C ARG A 142 27.70 5.55 8.82
N HIS A 143 26.52 4.98 8.55
CA HIS A 143 26.33 3.53 8.52
C HIS A 143 26.22 2.96 7.09
N GLY A 144 26.26 3.80 6.05
CA GLY A 144 26.14 3.38 4.66
C GLY A 144 24.90 2.48 4.44
N SER A 145 25.06 1.41 3.68
CA SER A 145 24.01 0.40 3.45
C SER A 145 23.59 -0.37 4.72
N GLN A 146 24.33 -0.27 5.83
CA GLN A 146 23.95 -0.86 7.12
C GLN A 146 22.93 0.01 7.89
N ALA A 147 22.75 1.29 7.53
CA ALA A 147 21.75 2.17 8.15
C ALA A 147 20.32 1.66 7.92
N SER A 148 20.04 1.12 6.72
CA SER A 148 18.75 0.51 6.36
C SER A 148 18.48 -0.83 7.07
N HIS A 149 19.48 -1.40 7.75
CA HIS A 149 19.31 -2.58 8.61
C HIS A 149 18.83 -2.23 10.02
N LEU A 150 18.85 -0.95 10.43
CA LEU A 150 18.15 -0.52 11.62
C LEU A 150 16.65 -0.70 11.37
N THR A 151 16.01 -1.61 12.11
CA THR A 151 14.59 -1.97 11.94
C THR A 151 13.66 -0.74 11.89
N LEU A 152 14.04 0.32 12.62
CA LEU A 152 13.36 1.60 12.70
C LEU A 152 13.33 2.43 11.40
N ILE A 153 14.39 2.39 10.58
CA ILE A 153 14.51 3.22 9.36
C ILE A 153 14.15 2.42 8.10
N LYS A 154 13.95 1.10 8.22
CA LYS A 154 13.65 0.22 7.08
C LYS A 154 12.45 0.67 6.24
N ASP A 155 11.46 1.29 6.88
CA ASP A 155 10.24 1.76 6.21
C ASP A 155 10.37 3.20 5.65
N VAL A 156 11.44 3.92 6.00
CA VAL A 156 11.71 5.26 5.50
C VAL A 156 12.29 5.16 4.09
N LEU A 157 11.54 5.68 3.11
CA LEU A 157 11.98 5.76 1.72
C LEU A 157 13.05 6.86 1.56
N GLY A 158 12.81 8.03 2.12
CA GLY A 158 13.73 9.16 2.00
C GLY A 158 13.17 10.45 2.57
N ILE A 159 13.88 11.54 2.28
CA ILE A 159 13.47 12.91 2.60
C ILE A 159 12.93 13.51 1.30
N VAL A 160 11.87 14.32 1.34
CA VAL A 160 11.23 14.85 0.11
C VAL A 160 12.23 15.48 -0.85
N ALA A 161 13.15 16.30 -0.35
CA ALA A 161 14.22 16.95 -1.12
C ALA A 161 15.11 15.98 -1.93
N THR A 162 15.26 14.72 -1.49
CA THR A 162 16.14 13.73 -2.12
C THR A 162 15.40 12.73 -3.01
N LEU A 163 14.07 12.82 -3.12
CA LEU A 163 13.24 11.82 -3.82
C LEU A 163 12.88 12.22 -5.26
N ALA A 164 13.26 13.43 -5.68
CA ALA A 164 13.10 13.94 -7.04
C ALA A 164 14.30 14.80 -7.43
N LYS A 165 14.56 14.86 -8.74
CA LYS A 165 15.50 15.78 -9.37
C LYS A 165 14.75 16.82 -10.21
N VAL A 166 15.35 17.97 -10.44
CA VAL A 166 14.81 19.04 -11.30
C VAL A 166 15.88 19.49 -12.29
N ASP A 167 15.53 19.64 -13.56
CA ASP A 167 16.51 19.97 -14.62
C ASP A 167 17.07 21.40 -14.52
N ASP A 168 16.29 22.33 -13.98
CA ASP A 168 16.59 23.77 -13.95
C ASP A 168 16.71 24.30 -12.52
N ASP A 169 17.77 25.07 -12.24
CA ASP A 169 18.09 25.55 -10.89
C ASP A 169 17.03 26.56 -10.40
N ASN A 170 16.48 27.37 -11.30
CA ASN A 170 15.44 28.33 -10.96
C ASN A 170 14.12 27.60 -10.63
N LEU A 171 13.74 26.57 -11.41
CA LEU A 171 12.62 25.70 -11.08
C LEU A 171 12.83 24.96 -9.75
N SER A 172 14.02 24.41 -9.51
CA SER A 172 14.36 23.76 -8.24
C SER A 172 14.14 24.71 -7.08
N ARG A 173 14.64 25.94 -7.18
CA ARG A 173 14.41 27.00 -6.18
C ARG A 173 12.92 27.31 -6.00
N LEU A 174 12.18 27.54 -7.09
CA LEU A 174 10.76 27.90 -7.04
C LEU A 174 9.90 26.79 -6.45
N PHE A 175 10.16 25.53 -6.79
CA PHE A 175 9.45 24.39 -6.22
C PHE A 175 9.77 24.22 -4.73
N SER A 176 11.02 24.44 -4.34
CA SER A 176 11.43 24.36 -2.94
C SER A 176 10.83 25.49 -2.10
N GLU A 177 10.75 26.72 -2.65
CA GLU A 177 10.06 27.87 -2.03
C GLU A 177 8.54 27.63 -1.93
N TYR A 178 7.95 27.01 -2.97
CA TYR A 178 6.54 26.65 -2.97
C TYR A 178 6.22 25.55 -1.95
N LEU A 179 7.06 24.53 -1.78
CA LEU A 179 6.82 23.49 -0.78
C LEU A 179 7.13 23.98 0.65
N GLY A 180 8.11 24.87 0.79
CA GLY A 180 8.60 25.35 2.07
C GLY A 180 9.55 24.37 2.75
N ALA A 181 10.39 24.89 3.66
CA ALA A 181 11.46 24.13 4.31
C ALA A 181 10.94 22.90 5.10
N GLU A 182 9.82 23.03 5.81
CA GLU A 182 9.24 21.92 6.58
C GLU A 182 8.84 20.73 5.69
N THR A 183 8.26 21.01 4.53
CA THR A 183 7.87 19.98 3.56
C THR A 183 9.10 19.40 2.85
N MET A 184 10.06 20.23 2.48
CA MET A 184 11.32 19.76 1.86
C MET A 184 12.11 18.83 2.77
N LEU A 185 12.06 19.07 4.09
CA LEU A 185 12.66 18.24 5.14
C LEU A 185 11.72 17.12 5.64
N ALA A 186 10.55 16.93 5.06
CA ALA A 186 9.61 15.90 5.50
C ALA A 186 10.17 14.49 5.22
N ILE A 187 9.92 13.58 6.16
CA ILE A 187 10.30 12.17 6.06
C ILE A 187 9.18 11.41 5.35
N VAL A 188 9.52 10.58 4.37
CA VAL A 188 8.55 9.75 3.65
C VAL A 188 8.67 8.30 4.10
N CYS A 189 7.62 7.78 4.74
CA CYS A 189 7.49 6.38 5.15
C CYS A 189 6.59 5.63 4.18
N LYS A 190 6.86 4.34 3.97
CA LYS A 190 6.01 3.48 3.13
C LYS A 190 4.68 3.17 3.84
N THR A 191 4.71 2.85 5.12
CA THR A 191 3.56 2.37 5.91
C THR A 191 3.34 3.19 7.19
N TYR A 192 2.12 3.09 7.73
CA TYR A 192 1.80 3.72 9.02
C TYR A 192 2.57 3.09 10.19
N GLU A 193 2.97 1.82 10.07
CA GLU A 193 3.85 1.18 11.06
C GLU A 193 5.23 1.84 11.09
N GLY A 194 5.76 2.27 9.94
CA GLY A 194 6.98 3.08 9.89
C GLY A 194 6.82 4.40 10.61
N VAL A 195 5.69 5.09 10.43
CA VAL A 195 5.40 6.35 11.14
C VAL A 195 5.39 6.14 12.66
N LYS A 196 4.70 5.10 13.15
CA LYS A 196 4.66 4.77 14.58
C LYS A 196 6.03 4.37 15.13
N ALA A 197 6.90 3.81 14.31
CA ALA A 197 8.24 3.45 14.73
C ALA A 197 9.11 4.70 14.97
N LEU A 198 8.88 5.81 14.25
CA LEU A 198 9.66 7.03 14.38
C LEU A 198 9.42 7.77 15.71
N GLU A 199 8.21 7.71 16.28
CA GLU A 199 7.84 8.45 17.49
C GLU A 199 7.00 7.57 18.43
N VAL A 200 7.44 7.43 19.68
CA VAL A 200 6.78 6.58 20.68
C VAL A 200 6.36 7.41 21.87
N TYR A 201 5.11 7.26 22.29
CA TYR A 201 4.54 7.92 23.45
C TYR A 201 4.39 6.94 24.63
N ASP A 202 4.57 7.44 25.85
CA ASP A 202 4.23 6.69 27.07
C ASP A 202 2.72 6.65 27.30
N ARG A 203 2.30 6.05 28.43
CA ARG A 203 0.87 5.89 28.74
C ARG A 203 0.20 7.22 29.08
N GLU A 204 0.98 8.19 29.52
CA GLU A 204 0.58 9.53 29.89
C GLU A 204 0.55 10.47 28.67
N GLY A 205 1.04 10.01 27.51
CA GLY A 205 1.05 10.77 26.26
C GLY A 205 2.29 11.65 26.06
N PHE A 206 3.35 11.47 26.88
CA PHE A 206 4.62 12.15 26.68
C PHE A 206 5.53 11.39 25.73
N ILE A 207 6.38 12.14 25.01
CA ILE A 207 7.35 11.58 24.08
C ILE A 207 8.43 10.80 24.83
N ASN A 208 8.64 9.54 24.44
CA ASN A 208 9.72 8.71 24.95
C ASN A 208 11.04 9.03 24.24
N LYS A 209 11.84 9.89 24.86
CA LYS A 209 13.14 10.35 24.34
C LYS A 209 14.21 9.25 24.16
N ASN A 210 13.98 8.05 24.69
CA ASN A 210 14.91 6.92 24.56
C ASN A 210 14.53 5.97 23.41
N SER A 211 13.43 6.24 22.71
CA SER A 211 12.88 5.39 21.65
C SER A 211 12.81 6.14 20.31
N GLY A 212 12.47 5.41 19.25
CA GLY A 212 12.22 6.01 17.93
C GLY A 212 13.41 6.79 17.39
N LEU A 213 13.11 7.90 16.71
CA LEU A 213 14.12 8.78 16.13
C LEU A 213 14.88 9.56 17.22
N HIS A 214 14.26 9.85 18.36
CA HIS A 214 14.94 10.49 19.50
C HIS A 214 16.08 9.63 20.03
N GLY A 215 15.83 8.34 20.28
CA GLY A 215 16.86 7.40 20.73
C GLY A 215 17.97 7.19 19.70
N LEU A 216 17.61 7.15 18.40
CA LEU A 216 18.60 7.06 17.31
C LEU A 216 19.44 8.33 17.17
N GLY A 217 18.85 9.52 17.34
CA GLY A 217 19.60 10.76 17.40
C GLY A 217 20.59 10.75 18.56
N ALA A 218 20.13 10.36 19.75
CA ALA A 218 20.96 10.34 20.95
C ALA A 218 22.17 9.39 20.80
N SER A 219 22.02 8.24 20.11
CA SER A 219 23.11 7.29 19.89
C SER A 219 24.24 7.82 19.02
N ILE A 220 23.97 8.82 18.16
CA ILE A 220 24.97 9.53 17.36
C ILE A 220 25.35 10.90 17.95
N GLY A 221 24.92 11.18 19.18
CA GLY A 221 25.21 12.44 19.87
C GLY A 221 24.44 13.65 19.34
N LYS A 222 23.31 13.44 18.67
CA LYS A 222 22.41 14.50 18.19
C LYS A 222 21.11 14.53 19.00
N THR A 223 20.54 15.72 19.14
CA THR A 223 19.25 15.91 19.80
C THR A 223 18.24 16.36 18.76
N LEU A 224 17.13 15.63 18.65
CA LEU A 224 15.99 16.02 17.84
C LEU A 224 15.24 17.17 18.53
N GLU A 225 15.10 18.30 17.84
CA GLU A 225 14.39 19.48 18.31
C GLU A 225 13.24 19.86 17.37
N GLY A 226 12.14 20.32 17.95
CA GLY A 226 10.97 20.78 17.20
C GLY A 226 10.07 19.66 16.68
N ARG A 227 9.04 20.06 15.94
CA ARG A 227 8.14 19.16 15.23
C ARG A 227 8.73 18.83 13.86
N PHE A 228 8.42 17.64 13.35
CA PHE A 228 8.80 17.23 12.01
C PHE A 228 7.62 16.59 11.29
N ILE A 229 7.59 16.68 9.97
CA ILE A 229 6.53 16.14 9.13
C ILE A 229 6.92 14.74 8.67
N VAL A 230 5.98 13.80 8.81
CA VAL A 230 6.10 12.46 8.23
C VAL A 230 4.94 12.22 7.28
N ILE A 231 5.26 11.86 6.04
CA ILE A 231 4.30 11.53 5.00
C ILE A 231 4.24 10.01 4.86
N CYS A 232 3.06 9.43 5.07
CA CYS A 232 2.83 7.99 4.92
C CYS A 232 2.28 7.69 3.52
N LEU A 233 3.07 7.02 2.69
CA LEU A 233 2.77 6.76 1.29
C LEU A 233 1.46 5.96 1.10
N ASP A 234 1.28 4.89 1.88
CA ASP A 234 0.08 4.05 1.82
C ASP A 234 -1.22 4.77 2.24
N ASN A 235 -1.10 5.91 2.94
CA ASN A 235 -2.24 6.70 3.38
C ASN A 235 -2.54 7.88 2.44
N LEU A 236 -1.68 8.12 1.43
CA LEU A 236 -1.94 9.12 0.42
C LEU A 236 -2.95 8.62 -0.59
N ARG A 237 -3.81 9.53 -1.08
CA ARG A 237 -4.69 9.21 -2.20
C ARG A 237 -3.86 9.31 -3.50
N PRO A 238 -3.74 8.23 -4.28
CA PRO A 238 -3.07 8.30 -5.56
C PRO A 238 -3.89 9.11 -6.57
N TYR A 239 -3.22 9.70 -7.55
CA TYR A 239 -3.86 10.23 -8.74
C TYR A 239 -4.57 9.09 -9.49
N ALA A 240 -5.84 9.31 -9.79
CA ALA A 240 -6.73 8.30 -10.38
C ALA A 240 -6.96 8.49 -11.88
N GLY A 241 -6.22 9.39 -12.53
CA GLY A 241 -6.32 9.58 -13.98
C GLY A 241 -5.22 8.85 -14.75
N GLU A 242 -5.18 9.10 -16.06
CA GLU A 242 -4.29 8.41 -16.98
C GLU A 242 -2.86 8.97 -16.97
N PHE A 243 -1.93 8.16 -17.47
CA PHE A 243 -0.53 8.53 -17.68
C PHE A 243 -0.29 8.81 -19.17
N ILE A 244 0.74 9.59 -19.48
CA ILE A 244 1.19 9.78 -20.86
C ILE A 244 1.70 8.44 -21.40
N SER A 245 1.16 8.00 -22.54
CA SER A 245 1.56 6.76 -23.19
C SER A 245 3.04 6.77 -23.59
N ASP A 246 3.71 5.63 -23.40
CA ASP A 246 5.11 5.40 -23.78
C ASP A 246 6.12 6.41 -23.19
N ASP A 247 5.76 7.08 -22.09
CA ASP A 247 6.67 7.98 -21.37
C ASP A 247 7.48 7.22 -20.31
N PRO A 248 8.82 7.13 -20.43
CA PRO A 248 9.67 6.43 -19.47
C PRO A 248 9.65 7.07 -18.07
N GLN A 249 9.33 8.37 -17.97
CA GLN A 249 9.17 9.07 -16.68
C GLN A 249 7.75 9.00 -16.13
N ARG A 250 6.85 8.30 -16.84
CA ARG A 250 5.48 8.00 -16.44
C ARG A 250 4.72 9.24 -15.97
N ARG A 251 4.83 10.34 -16.73
CA ARG A 251 4.18 11.60 -16.39
C ARG A 251 2.66 11.47 -16.45
N LEU A 252 1.98 12.32 -15.68
CA LEU A 252 0.53 12.31 -15.55
C LEU A 252 -0.10 13.00 -16.76
N ASP A 253 -1.15 12.41 -17.34
CA ASP A 253 -1.94 13.03 -18.40
C ASP A 253 -2.96 14.01 -17.80
N LEU A 254 -2.46 15.19 -17.44
CA LEU A 254 -3.25 16.26 -16.85
C LEU A 254 -3.86 17.15 -17.94
N HIS A 255 -5.15 17.43 -17.79
CA HIS A 255 -5.88 18.29 -18.70
C HIS A 255 -5.31 19.71 -18.68
N LYS A 256 -4.76 20.16 -19.82
CA LYS A 256 -4.19 21.50 -19.97
C LYS A 256 -5.26 22.58 -19.80
N PRO A 257 -4.95 23.70 -19.13
CA PRO A 257 -5.90 24.78 -18.94
C PRO A 257 -6.33 25.40 -20.27
N ARG A 258 -7.56 25.92 -20.30
CA ARG A 258 -8.11 26.68 -21.41
C ARG A 258 -8.81 27.93 -20.87
N LEU A 259 -8.59 29.05 -21.55
CA LEU A 259 -9.29 30.30 -21.30
C LEU A 259 -10.76 30.19 -21.76
N PRO A 260 -11.65 31.11 -21.35
CA PRO A 260 -13.06 31.10 -21.78
C PRO A 260 -13.26 31.15 -23.30
N ASN A 261 -12.29 31.67 -24.05
CA ASN A 261 -12.29 31.69 -25.52
C ASN A 261 -11.86 30.34 -26.14
N GLY A 262 -11.51 29.34 -25.33
CA GLY A 262 -11.08 28.01 -25.75
C GLY A 262 -9.57 27.88 -26.05
N GLU A 263 -8.83 28.99 -26.04
CA GLU A 263 -7.38 29.02 -26.29
C GLU A 263 -6.58 28.60 -25.05
N HIS A 264 -5.35 28.16 -25.26
CA HIS A 264 -4.43 27.90 -24.16
C HIS A 264 -3.93 29.23 -23.58
N PRO A 265 -3.84 29.35 -22.24
CA PRO A 265 -3.28 30.53 -21.61
C PRO A 265 -1.86 30.79 -22.12
N PRO A 266 -1.54 32.03 -22.50
CA PRO A 266 -0.19 32.37 -22.93
C PRO A 266 0.80 32.09 -21.79
N GLY A 267 2.01 31.69 -22.16
CA GLY A 267 3.09 31.43 -21.20
C GLY A 267 2.93 30.18 -20.34
N PHE A 268 1.88 29.37 -20.46
CA PHE A 268 1.78 28.08 -19.76
C PHE A 268 2.87 27.11 -20.24
N LEU A 269 3.68 26.60 -19.31
CA LEU A 269 4.82 25.72 -19.57
C LEU A 269 4.51 24.25 -19.24
N GLY A 270 3.56 24.00 -18.34
CA GLY A 270 3.19 22.65 -17.92
C GLY A 270 2.83 22.59 -16.44
N PHE A 271 2.71 21.36 -15.93
CA PHE A 271 2.43 21.09 -14.52
C PHE A 271 3.71 20.72 -13.77
N ALA A 272 3.90 21.28 -12.57
CA ALA A 272 5.10 21.07 -11.76
C ALA A 272 5.36 19.59 -11.46
N VAL A 273 4.31 18.80 -11.20
CA VAL A 273 4.40 17.36 -10.96
C VAL A 273 5.00 16.58 -12.14
N ASN A 274 4.99 17.12 -13.36
CA ASN A 274 5.59 16.51 -14.55
C ASN A 274 6.96 17.12 -14.92
N MET A 275 7.38 18.18 -14.22
CA MET A 275 8.67 18.85 -14.41
C MET A 275 9.76 18.33 -13.46
N ILE A 276 9.41 17.45 -12.54
CA ILE A 276 10.36 16.69 -11.74
C ILE A 276 10.70 15.37 -12.41
N THR A 277 11.91 14.90 -12.17
CA THR A 277 12.36 13.56 -12.52
C THR A 277 12.41 12.70 -11.27
N VAL A 278 11.81 11.53 -11.38
CA VAL A 278 11.80 10.54 -10.31
C VAL A 278 12.71 9.41 -10.73
N ASP A 279 13.57 8.97 -9.81
CA ASP A 279 14.45 7.84 -10.05
C ASP A 279 13.62 6.61 -10.47
N ASN A 280 14.11 5.85 -11.46
CA ASN A 280 13.42 4.68 -12.00
C ASN A 280 13.05 3.69 -10.90
N SER A 281 13.82 3.67 -9.81
CA SER A 281 13.58 2.80 -8.69
C SER A 281 12.27 3.10 -7.94
N TYR A 282 11.73 4.30 -8.11
CA TYR A 282 10.54 4.81 -7.42
C TYR A 282 9.33 5.07 -8.34
N LEU A 283 9.43 4.76 -9.62
CA LEU A 283 8.34 4.96 -10.59
C LEU A 283 7.20 3.95 -10.48
N PHE A 284 7.46 2.75 -9.94
CA PHE A 284 6.51 1.64 -9.89
C PHE A 284 6.62 0.84 -8.60
N CYS A 285 5.49 0.28 -8.14
CA CYS A 285 5.44 -0.72 -7.07
C CYS A 285 6.14 -0.30 -5.75
N VAL A 286 6.07 0.99 -5.41
CA VAL A 286 6.68 1.52 -4.18
C VAL A 286 5.72 1.32 -3.01
N SER A 287 4.47 1.76 -3.16
CA SER A 287 3.41 1.56 -2.18
C SER A 287 2.92 0.11 -2.16
N SER A 288 2.25 -0.28 -1.07
CA SER A 288 1.62 -1.61 -0.99
C SER A 288 0.56 -1.84 -2.07
N SER A 289 -0.06 -0.77 -2.58
CA SER A 289 -1.06 -0.81 -3.65
C SER A 289 -0.47 -0.80 -5.07
N GLY A 290 0.86 -0.76 -5.22
CA GLY A 290 1.54 -0.87 -6.52
C GLY A 290 1.87 0.46 -7.19
N HIS A 291 1.50 1.59 -6.58
CA HIS A 291 1.79 2.93 -7.11
C HIS A 291 3.24 3.37 -6.85
N GLY A 292 3.76 4.22 -7.73
CA GLY A 292 5.03 4.94 -7.64
C GLY A 292 4.88 6.31 -6.97
N LEU A 293 5.99 7.03 -6.81
CA LEU A 293 6.03 8.30 -6.08
C LEU A 293 5.39 9.47 -6.84
N ARG A 294 5.35 9.44 -8.17
CA ARG A 294 4.80 10.56 -8.96
C ARG A 294 3.31 10.71 -8.72
N GLU A 295 2.54 9.63 -8.88
CA GLU A 295 1.08 9.63 -8.71
C GLU A 295 0.65 9.65 -7.23
N THR A 296 1.55 9.37 -6.29
CA THR A 296 1.26 9.42 -4.85
C THR A 296 1.87 10.67 -4.22
N LEU A 297 3.12 10.60 -3.76
CA LEU A 297 3.83 11.66 -3.04
C LEU A 297 3.78 12.99 -3.80
N PHE A 298 4.33 13.05 -5.00
CA PHE A 298 4.51 14.32 -5.71
C PHE A 298 3.21 14.90 -6.24
N TYR A 299 2.22 14.06 -6.57
CA TYR A 299 0.88 14.55 -6.86
C TYR A 299 0.20 15.14 -5.62
N ASN A 300 0.42 14.61 -4.42
CA ASN A 300 -0.14 15.23 -3.21
C ASN A 300 0.60 16.52 -2.80
N LEU A 301 1.87 16.67 -3.19
CA LEU A 301 2.66 17.88 -2.93
C LEU A 301 2.39 19.00 -3.93
N PHE A 302 2.34 18.68 -5.23
CA PHE A 302 2.18 19.66 -6.30
C PHE A 302 0.76 19.70 -6.88
N SER A 303 -0.04 18.66 -6.73
CA SER A 303 -1.37 18.52 -7.35
C SER A 303 -1.35 18.94 -8.83
N ARG A 304 -2.21 19.89 -9.23
CA ARG A 304 -2.24 20.50 -10.57
C ARG A 304 -1.53 21.85 -10.62
N LEU A 305 -0.49 22.07 -9.82
CA LEU A 305 0.32 23.30 -9.82
C LEU A 305 0.83 23.62 -11.22
N GLN A 306 0.43 24.77 -11.73
CA GLN A 306 0.74 25.22 -13.09
C GLN A 306 2.00 26.09 -13.10
N VAL A 307 2.85 25.95 -14.10
CA VAL A 307 4.07 26.75 -14.26
C VAL A 307 3.94 27.64 -15.48
N TYR A 308 4.27 28.92 -15.32
CA TYR A 308 4.16 29.97 -16.33
C TYR A 308 5.51 30.65 -16.60
N LYS A 309 5.66 31.21 -17.80
CA LYS A 309 6.86 31.93 -18.20
C LYS A 309 7.06 33.23 -17.41
N THR A 310 6.01 34.03 -17.26
CA THR A 310 6.06 35.32 -16.56
C THR A 310 4.88 35.49 -15.61
N ARG A 311 5.01 36.42 -14.66
CA ARG A 311 3.94 36.75 -13.72
C ARG A 311 2.75 37.36 -14.45
N ALA A 312 2.99 38.13 -15.52
CA ALA A 312 1.94 38.70 -16.34
C ALA A 312 1.10 37.62 -17.04
N ASP A 313 1.76 36.60 -17.60
CA ASP A 313 1.10 35.43 -18.20
C ASP A 313 0.27 34.67 -17.16
N MET A 314 0.86 34.42 -15.98
CA MET A 314 0.20 33.74 -14.87
C MET A 314 -1.06 34.49 -14.39
N VAL A 315 -0.98 35.81 -14.24
CA VAL A 315 -2.12 36.64 -13.83
C VAL A 315 -3.22 36.65 -14.90
N SER A 316 -2.84 36.69 -16.18
CA SER A 316 -3.80 36.60 -17.30
C SER A 316 -4.53 35.26 -17.33
N ALA A 317 -3.93 34.22 -16.77
CA ALA A 317 -4.49 32.87 -16.67
C ALA A 317 -5.24 32.58 -15.37
N LEU A 318 -5.46 33.57 -14.50
CA LEU A 318 -6.19 33.40 -13.22
C LEU A 318 -7.49 32.59 -13.32
N PRO A 319 -8.36 32.80 -14.34
CA PRO A 319 -9.62 32.07 -14.43
C PRO A 319 -9.49 30.55 -14.60
N CYS A 320 -8.33 30.05 -15.03
CA CYS A 320 -8.09 28.61 -15.25
C CYS A 320 -7.11 27.97 -14.24
N ILE A 321 -6.69 28.70 -13.21
CA ILE A 321 -5.82 28.20 -12.13
C ILE A 321 -6.69 27.71 -10.96
N SER A 322 -6.64 26.41 -10.67
CA SER A 322 -7.38 25.80 -9.55
C SER A 322 -6.52 25.62 -8.29
N ASP A 323 -5.41 24.90 -8.42
CA ASP A 323 -4.70 24.38 -7.24
C ASP A 323 -3.57 25.32 -6.80
N GLY A 324 -2.97 26.02 -7.77
CA GLY A 324 -1.86 26.94 -7.56
C GLY A 324 -1.15 27.25 -8.87
N ALA A 325 -0.30 28.27 -8.88
CA ALA A 325 0.56 28.59 -10.01
C ALA A 325 1.88 29.23 -9.60
N LEU A 326 2.91 28.99 -10.41
CA LEU A 326 4.23 29.62 -10.32
C LEU A 326 4.56 30.29 -11.64
N SER A 327 5.35 31.37 -11.59
CA SER A 327 6.00 31.92 -12.76
C SER A 327 7.52 31.93 -12.62
N LEU A 328 8.25 31.77 -13.72
CA LEU A 328 9.73 31.70 -13.70
C LEU A 328 10.38 33.00 -13.18
N ASP A 329 9.71 34.14 -13.32
CA ASP A 329 10.07 35.43 -12.74
C ASP A 329 9.62 35.60 -11.27
N GLY A 330 9.20 34.52 -10.60
CA GLY A 330 9.03 34.43 -9.15
C GLY A 330 7.65 34.80 -8.62
N GLY A 331 6.64 34.89 -9.48
CA GLY A 331 5.26 34.99 -9.04
C GLY A 331 4.79 33.66 -8.46
N MET A 332 3.99 33.72 -7.38
CA MET A 332 3.44 32.53 -6.74
C MET A 332 2.00 32.76 -6.29
N ILE A 333 1.14 31.81 -6.66
CA ILE A 333 -0.25 31.67 -6.23
C ILE A 333 -0.34 30.32 -5.52
N ARG A 334 -0.62 30.34 -4.21
CA ARG A 334 -0.65 29.13 -3.38
C ARG A 334 -1.89 28.30 -3.66
N THR A 335 -3.04 28.98 -3.75
CA THR A 335 -4.36 28.44 -4.10
C THR A 335 -5.21 29.57 -4.67
N THR A 336 -6.40 29.29 -5.21
CA THR A 336 -7.31 30.33 -5.69
C THR A 336 -7.55 31.40 -4.62
N GLY A 337 -7.17 32.65 -4.93
CA GLY A 337 -7.33 33.81 -4.04
C GLY A 337 -6.17 34.05 -3.05
N VAL A 338 -5.15 33.18 -3.01
CA VAL A 338 -4.00 33.32 -2.09
C VAL A 338 -2.73 33.62 -2.87
N PHE A 339 -2.25 34.85 -2.77
CA PHE A 339 -1.09 35.37 -3.49
C PHE A 339 0.10 35.57 -2.56
N SER A 340 1.29 35.14 -2.98
CA SER A 340 2.54 35.47 -2.30
C SER A 340 3.11 36.75 -2.94
N LEU A 341 3.34 37.79 -2.12
CA LEU A 341 3.91 39.07 -2.53
C LEU A 341 5.10 39.41 -1.63
N GLY A 342 6.07 40.16 -2.15
CA GLY A 342 7.26 40.58 -1.41
C GLY A 342 8.55 40.08 -2.05
N ASN A 343 9.65 40.26 -1.33
CA ASN A 343 10.95 39.73 -1.75
C ASN A 343 10.95 38.21 -1.64
N ARG A 344 11.67 37.55 -2.55
CA ARG A 344 11.85 36.10 -2.49
C ARG A 344 12.69 35.74 -1.28
N GLU A 345 12.28 34.69 -0.59
CA GLU A 345 13.12 34.06 0.43
C GLU A 345 14.22 33.25 -0.27
N ASP A 346 15.39 33.17 0.35
CA ASP A 346 16.37 32.18 -0.07
C ASP A 346 15.97 30.83 0.52
N VAL A 347 16.05 29.78 -0.28
CA VAL A 347 15.60 28.45 0.13
C VAL A 347 16.80 27.64 0.55
N ASP A 348 16.79 27.22 1.82
CA ASP A 348 17.90 26.52 2.48
C ASP A 348 18.18 25.13 1.87
N VAL A 349 17.13 24.44 1.42
CA VAL A 349 17.19 23.08 0.87
C VAL A 349 16.49 23.06 -0.47
N ARG A 350 17.17 22.57 -1.51
CA ARG A 350 16.67 22.54 -2.89
C ARG A 350 16.62 21.11 -3.41
N PHE A 351 15.88 20.89 -4.49
CA PHE A 351 15.96 19.62 -5.20
C PHE A 351 17.31 19.52 -5.93
N PRO A 352 17.94 18.32 -5.95
CA PRO A 352 19.13 18.09 -6.73
C PRO A 352 18.85 18.30 -8.23
N LYS A 353 19.87 18.75 -8.93
CA LYS A 353 19.83 18.93 -10.37
C LYS A 353 19.89 17.57 -11.05
N GLN A 354 19.07 17.39 -12.07
CA GLN A 354 19.28 16.28 -12.98
C GLN A 354 20.37 16.66 -13.99
N LEU A 355 21.48 15.93 -13.97
CA LEU A 355 22.44 15.97 -15.07
C LEU A 355 22.23 14.76 -15.98
N VAL A 356 22.44 14.97 -17.28
CA VAL A 356 22.27 13.95 -18.31
C VAL A 356 23.32 12.87 -18.10
N THR A 357 23.01 11.85 -17.30
CA THR A 357 23.81 10.63 -17.22
C THR A 357 23.63 9.84 -18.50
N SER A 358 24.71 9.24 -19.02
CA SER A 358 24.65 8.20 -20.04
C SER A 358 23.61 7.16 -19.64
N SER A 359 22.47 7.13 -20.32
CA SER A 359 21.36 6.25 -19.98
C SER A 359 21.84 4.80 -20.00
N LEU A 360 21.61 4.07 -18.90
CA LEU A 360 21.65 2.61 -18.91
C LEU A 360 20.82 2.11 -20.11
N PRO A 361 21.23 1.00 -20.75
CA PRO A 361 20.47 0.45 -21.86
C PRO A 361 19.00 0.26 -21.47
N GLU A 362 18.07 0.62 -22.36
CA GLU A 362 16.62 0.53 -22.13
C GLU A 362 16.18 -0.88 -21.69
N SER A 363 16.85 -1.92 -22.22
CA SER A 363 16.66 -3.31 -21.82
C SER A 363 16.98 -3.58 -20.35
N TYR A 364 17.98 -2.90 -19.78
CA TYR A 364 18.34 -3.00 -18.37
C TYR A 364 17.25 -2.39 -17.49
N ILE A 365 16.79 -1.19 -17.84
CA ILE A 365 15.75 -0.46 -17.10
C ILE A 365 14.44 -1.25 -17.11
N GLU A 366 14.03 -1.80 -18.26
CA GLU A 366 12.81 -2.60 -18.37
C GLU A 366 12.93 -3.91 -17.55
N SER A 367 14.10 -4.55 -17.57
CA SER A 367 14.36 -5.77 -16.77
C SER A 367 14.30 -5.49 -15.26
N GLU A 368 14.86 -4.37 -14.78
CA GLU A 368 14.76 -3.96 -13.38
C GLU A 368 13.31 -3.67 -12.96
N LYS A 369 12.56 -3.01 -13.83
CA LYS A 369 11.12 -2.75 -13.63
C LYS A 369 10.34 -4.06 -13.52
N GLN A 370 10.57 -5.02 -14.42
CA GLN A 370 9.94 -6.35 -14.37
C GLN A 370 10.25 -7.08 -13.07
N ILE A 371 11.51 -7.08 -12.63
CA ILE A 371 11.90 -7.68 -11.34
C ILE A 371 11.14 -7.05 -10.18
N LYS A 372 10.95 -5.73 -10.19
CA LYS A 372 10.17 -5.04 -9.15
C LYS A 372 8.70 -5.43 -9.15
N GLU A 373 8.10 -5.48 -10.34
CA GLU A 373 6.71 -5.90 -10.47
C GLU A 373 6.52 -7.34 -10.00
N ILE A 374 7.42 -8.26 -10.35
CA ILE A 374 7.36 -9.66 -9.92
C ILE A 374 7.55 -9.77 -8.40
N LYS A 375 8.48 -9.02 -7.81
CA LYS A 375 8.65 -8.94 -6.34
C LYS A 375 7.38 -8.44 -5.65
N TRP A 376 6.74 -7.41 -6.19
CA TRP A 376 5.49 -6.90 -5.64
C TRP A 376 4.34 -7.92 -5.76
N LYS A 377 4.20 -8.59 -6.93
CA LYS A 377 3.24 -9.69 -7.11
C LYS A 377 3.48 -10.82 -6.12
N LYS A 378 4.74 -11.16 -5.83
CA LYS A 378 5.13 -12.16 -4.83
C LYS A 378 4.69 -11.74 -3.42
N GLU A 379 4.87 -10.47 -3.06
CA GLU A 379 4.40 -9.93 -1.76
C GLU A 379 2.88 -10.05 -1.62
N LYS A 380 2.12 -9.70 -2.67
CA LYS A 380 0.66 -9.87 -2.69
C LYS A 380 0.23 -11.33 -2.56
N LEU A 381 0.94 -12.23 -3.25
CA LEU A 381 0.67 -13.66 -3.16
C LEU A 381 0.94 -14.21 -1.75
N LEU A 382 1.92 -13.65 -1.01
CA LEU A 382 2.14 -14.01 0.40
C LEU A 382 1.00 -13.55 1.30
N GLU A 383 0.40 -12.38 1.05
CA GLU A 383 -0.81 -11.94 1.74
C GLU A 383 -1.98 -12.91 1.46
N ASP A 384 -2.16 -13.31 0.19
CA ASP A 384 -3.20 -14.27 -0.21
C ASP A 384 -3.03 -15.63 0.49
N ILE A 385 -1.79 -16.15 0.55
CA ILE A 385 -1.48 -17.39 1.27
C ILE A 385 -1.83 -17.26 2.75
N LYS A 386 -1.49 -16.14 3.39
CA LYS A 386 -1.84 -15.91 4.81
C LYS A 386 -3.35 -15.85 5.03
N ARG A 387 -4.09 -15.20 4.13
CA ARG A 387 -5.57 -15.14 4.20
C ARG A 387 -6.17 -16.54 4.03
N GLU A 388 -5.70 -17.31 3.06
CA GLU A 388 -6.17 -18.67 2.83
C GLU A 388 -5.84 -19.60 4.01
N GLN A 389 -4.65 -19.43 4.61
CA GLN A 389 -4.25 -20.16 5.82
C GLN A 389 -5.20 -19.87 7.00
N ALA A 390 -5.60 -18.62 7.22
CA ALA A 390 -6.54 -18.26 8.26
C ALA A 390 -7.94 -18.88 8.03
N LEU A 391 -8.39 -18.96 6.77
CA LEU A 391 -9.64 -19.66 6.42
C LEU A 391 -9.55 -21.16 6.67
N TRP A 392 -8.42 -21.79 6.33
CA TRP A 392 -8.17 -23.20 6.62
C TRP A 392 -8.13 -23.48 8.12
N ASP A 393 -7.46 -22.64 8.92
CA ASP A 393 -7.41 -22.77 10.38
C ASP A 393 -8.82 -22.68 11.00
N ASN A 394 -9.63 -21.73 10.53
CA ASN A 394 -11.02 -21.58 10.96
C ASN A 394 -11.89 -22.79 10.56
N ALA A 395 -11.74 -23.29 9.32
CA ALA A 395 -12.45 -24.48 8.86
C ALA A 395 -12.08 -25.72 9.70
N LYS A 396 -10.80 -25.90 10.04
CA LYS A 396 -10.33 -26.96 10.95
C LYS A 396 -10.89 -26.82 12.35
N PHE A 397 -10.87 -25.61 12.90
CA PHE A 397 -11.46 -25.34 14.21
C PHE A 397 -12.95 -25.70 14.23
N SER A 398 -13.70 -25.25 13.22
CA SER A 398 -15.12 -25.53 13.04
C SER A 398 -15.39 -27.04 12.90
N PHE A 399 -14.55 -27.75 12.14
CA PHE A 399 -14.63 -29.20 11.99
C PHE A 399 -14.45 -29.92 13.31
N ASN A 400 -13.43 -29.56 14.09
CA ASN A 400 -13.15 -30.19 15.37
C ASN A 400 -14.30 -29.97 16.36
N LYS A 401 -14.82 -28.75 16.45
CA LYS A 401 -15.99 -28.45 17.28
C LYS A 401 -17.21 -29.29 16.87
N LYS A 402 -17.51 -29.34 15.56
CA LYS A 402 -18.65 -30.12 15.04
C LYS A 402 -18.46 -31.63 15.24
N LYS A 403 -17.23 -32.12 15.16
CA LYS A 403 -16.87 -33.50 15.44
C LYS A 403 -17.11 -33.85 16.91
N GLU A 404 -16.74 -32.97 17.84
CA GLU A 404 -17.03 -33.16 19.26
C GLU A 404 -18.54 -33.17 19.54
N GLU A 405 -19.30 -32.25 18.94
CA GLU A 405 -20.77 -32.23 19.01
C GLU A 405 -21.37 -33.56 18.50
N PHE A 406 -20.87 -34.07 17.37
CA PHE A 406 -21.32 -35.34 16.80
C PHE A 406 -21.00 -36.53 17.71
N LEU A 407 -19.78 -36.59 18.27
CA LEU A 407 -19.40 -37.64 19.20
C LEU A 407 -20.23 -37.61 20.49
N LYS A 408 -20.50 -36.42 21.02
CA LYS A 408 -21.37 -36.24 22.18
C LYS A 408 -22.79 -36.71 21.90
N PHE A 409 -23.35 -36.33 20.75
CA PHE A 409 -24.67 -36.78 20.31
C PHE A 409 -24.74 -38.31 20.18
N LEU A 410 -23.72 -38.96 19.62
CA LEU A 410 -23.66 -40.42 19.53
C LEU A 410 -23.59 -41.09 20.92
N ALA A 411 -22.81 -40.54 21.85
CA ALA A 411 -22.72 -41.03 23.22
C ALA A 411 -24.08 -40.94 23.95
N GLU A 412 -24.76 -39.81 23.84
CA GLU A 412 -26.10 -39.62 24.42
C GLU A 412 -27.14 -40.57 23.79
N SER A 413 -27.13 -40.70 22.46
CA SER A 413 -28.03 -41.59 21.72
C SER A 413 -27.84 -43.06 22.07
N SER A 414 -26.59 -43.51 22.24
CA SER A 414 -26.27 -44.88 22.65
C SER A 414 -26.72 -45.18 24.08
N SER A 415 -26.55 -44.24 25.02
CA SER A 415 -27.02 -44.39 26.40
C SER A 415 -28.54 -44.57 26.47
N TYR A 416 -29.29 -43.86 25.62
CA TYR A 416 -30.73 -43.98 25.49
C TYR A 416 -31.14 -45.37 24.95
N ALA A 417 -30.47 -45.84 23.90
CA ALA A 417 -30.73 -47.16 23.30
C ALA A 417 -30.48 -48.31 24.31
N SER A 418 -29.43 -48.20 25.14
CA SER A 418 -29.13 -49.18 26.19
C SER A 418 -30.19 -49.18 27.30
N GLN A 419 -30.70 -48.02 27.73
CA GLN A 419 -31.76 -47.91 28.73
C GLN A 419 -33.09 -48.51 28.24
N HIS A 420 -33.45 -48.30 26.96
CA HIS A 420 -34.64 -48.90 26.37
C HIS A 420 -34.54 -50.43 26.21
N GLN A 421 -33.36 -50.98 25.91
CA GLN A 421 -33.17 -52.44 25.90
C GLN A 421 -33.31 -53.07 27.30
N ILE A 422 -32.82 -52.39 28.35
CA ILE A 422 -32.95 -52.87 29.73
C ILE A 422 -34.41 -52.83 30.19
N HIS A 423 -35.15 -51.75 29.88
CA HIS A 423 -36.59 -51.65 30.18
C HIS A 423 -37.45 -52.65 29.38
N ALA A 424 -37.10 -52.92 28.11
CA ALA A 424 -37.77 -53.93 27.28
C ALA A 424 -37.47 -55.38 27.74
N ALA A 425 -36.29 -55.63 28.31
CA ALA A 425 -35.93 -56.93 28.88
C ALA A 425 -36.64 -57.18 30.23
N GLN A 426 -36.77 -56.15 31.07
CA GLN A 426 -37.49 -56.24 32.35
C GLN A 426 -39.01 -56.44 32.18
N SER A 427 -39.62 -55.90 31.12
CA SER A 427 -41.04 -56.06 30.82
C SER A 427 -41.41 -57.42 30.21
N ARG A 428 -40.43 -58.24 29.76
CA ARG A 428 -40.66 -59.62 29.32
C ARG A 428 -40.60 -60.67 30.44
N LEU A 429 -40.15 -60.29 31.64
CA LEU A 429 -39.92 -61.20 32.77
C LEU A 429 -41.03 -61.17 33.84
N THR A 430 -42.17 -60.53 33.59
CA THR A 430 -43.33 -60.57 34.48
C THR A 430 -44.41 -61.51 33.91
N PRO A 431 -44.64 -62.70 34.51
CA PRO A 431 -45.81 -63.52 34.20
C PRO A 431 -47.07 -62.84 34.79
N ARG A 432 -48.20 -63.06 34.10
CA ARG A 432 -49.54 -62.60 34.51
C ARG A 432 -49.95 -63.06 35.90
#